data_AF-A0A2V9FTF3-F1
#
_entry.id   AF-A0A2V9FTF3-F1
#
_cell.length_a   1.000
_cell.length_b   1.000
_cell.length_c   1.000
_cell.angle_alpha   90.00
_cell.angle_beta   90.00
_cell.angle_gamma   90.00
#
_symmetry.space_group_name_H-M   'P 1'
#
loop_
_entity.id
_entity.type
_entity.pdbx_description
1 polymer ?
#
loop_
_entity_poly.entity_id
_entity_poly.type
_entity_poly.pdbx_seq_one_letter_code
_entity_poly.pdbx_strand_id
1 'polypeptide(L)'
;MEFQKANYQDLGGGDLQDEVYAAKFLEATGYVNPNKIGITGGSYGGFMTLMAIGRTPDIWAAGVEMYGIINWMTMLEHEDPMLQQYEMSLLGDPVKDRAAYNAASPITYIHSVKAPLLVLQGENDPRVPK
;
A
#
# COMPACT_ATOMS: atom_id res chain seq x y z
N MET A 1 20.60 5.22 -3.32
CA MET A 1 20.66 5.16 -4.79
C MET A 1 19.42 5.85 -5.35
N GLU A 2 19.47 6.46 -6.53
CA GLU A 2 18.32 7.24 -7.09
C GLU A 2 17.03 6.42 -7.17
N PHE A 3 17.11 5.16 -7.60
CA PHE A 3 15.96 4.25 -7.68
C PHE A 3 15.20 4.11 -6.34
N GLN A 4 15.92 3.94 -5.22
CA GLN A 4 15.31 3.82 -3.90
C GLN A 4 14.62 5.12 -3.44
N LYS A 5 15.21 6.27 -3.80
CA LYS A 5 14.70 7.58 -3.39
C LYS A 5 13.44 8.00 -4.16
N ALA A 6 13.11 7.32 -5.26
CA ALA A 6 11.91 7.59 -6.03
C ALA A 6 10.62 7.42 -5.20
N ASN A 7 10.67 6.63 -4.13
CA ASN A 7 9.54 6.42 -3.23
C ASN A 7 9.45 7.43 -2.08
N TYR A 8 10.43 8.33 -1.92
CA TYR A 8 10.40 9.32 -0.84
C TYR A 8 9.27 10.31 -1.11
N GLN A 9 8.37 10.46 -0.14
CA GLN A 9 7.13 11.22 -0.19
C GLN A 9 6.14 10.75 -1.29
N ASP A 10 6.32 9.53 -1.81
CA ASP A 10 5.51 8.95 -2.90
C ASP A 10 5.18 7.47 -2.69
N LEU A 11 5.05 7.02 -1.42
CA LEU A 11 4.65 5.64 -1.12
C LEU A 11 3.24 5.35 -1.68
N GLY A 12 3.09 4.28 -2.46
CA GLY A 12 1.84 3.99 -3.18
C GLY A 12 1.61 4.89 -4.40
N GLY A 13 2.65 5.55 -4.88
CA GLY A 13 2.72 6.35 -6.09
C GLY A 13 3.40 5.58 -7.22
N GLY A 14 4.68 5.84 -7.46
CA GLY A 14 5.47 5.17 -8.50
C GLY A 14 5.54 3.65 -8.36
N ASP A 15 5.74 3.16 -7.15
CA ASP A 15 5.74 1.72 -6.84
C ASP A 15 4.37 1.06 -7.07
N LEU A 16 3.27 1.76 -6.83
CA LEU A 16 1.94 1.29 -7.25
C LEU A 16 1.82 1.21 -8.78
N GLN A 17 2.41 2.15 -9.52
CA GLN A 17 2.41 2.07 -10.99
C GLN A 17 3.16 0.84 -11.48
N ASP A 18 4.26 0.46 -10.83
CA ASP A 18 5.00 -0.76 -11.17
C ASP A 18 4.11 -2.01 -11.05
N GLU A 19 3.30 -2.12 -10.00
CA GLU A 19 2.33 -3.23 -9.84
C GLU A 19 1.23 -3.20 -10.91
N VAL A 20 0.74 -2.01 -11.27
CA VAL A 20 -0.23 -1.83 -12.37
C VAL A 20 0.37 -2.27 -13.71
N TYR A 21 1.63 -1.92 -13.97
CA TYR A 21 2.31 -2.33 -15.19
C TYR A 21 2.65 -3.82 -15.19
N ALA A 22 2.93 -4.42 -14.04
CA ALA A 22 3.09 -5.86 -13.90
C ALA A 22 1.78 -6.60 -14.28
N ALA A 23 0.62 -6.12 -13.80
CA ALA A 23 -0.68 -6.69 -14.18
C ALA A 23 -0.95 -6.56 -15.69
N LYS A 24 -0.67 -5.39 -16.29
CA LYS A 24 -0.78 -5.18 -17.75
C LYS A 24 0.18 -6.07 -18.53
N PHE A 25 1.38 -6.29 -18.02
CA PHE A 25 2.34 -7.20 -18.64
C PHE A 25 1.79 -8.63 -18.65
N LEU A 26 1.23 -9.11 -17.53
CA LEU A 26 0.60 -10.43 -17.45
C LEU A 26 -0.53 -10.59 -18.47
N GLU A 27 -1.40 -9.58 -18.62
CA GLU A 27 -2.44 -9.55 -19.65
C GLU A 27 -1.85 -9.65 -21.07
N ALA A 28 -0.82 -8.85 -21.37
CA ALA A 28 -0.18 -8.81 -22.69
C ALA A 28 0.50 -10.13 -23.08
N THR A 29 0.83 -11.00 -22.11
CA THR A 29 1.39 -12.33 -22.42
C THR A 29 0.40 -13.25 -23.13
N GLY A 30 -0.91 -13.02 -23.00
CA GLY A 30 -1.97 -13.90 -23.50
C GLY A 30 -2.15 -15.22 -22.73
N TYR A 31 -1.32 -15.50 -21.71
CA TYR A 31 -1.41 -16.70 -20.87
C TYR A 31 -2.27 -16.51 -19.62
N VAL A 32 -2.51 -15.27 -19.22
CA VAL A 32 -3.26 -14.91 -18.00
C VAL A 32 -4.60 -14.32 -18.39
N ASN A 33 -5.68 -14.77 -17.75
CA ASN A 33 -6.99 -14.14 -17.89
C ASN A 33 -6.98 -12.81 -17.13
N PRO A 34 -7.15 -11.64 -17.79
CA PRO A 34 -7.07 -10.34 -17.13
C PRO A 34 -8.12 -10.17 -16.02
N ASN A 35 -9.27 -10.85 -16.12
CA ASN A 35 -10.33 -10.81 -15.10
C ASN A 35 -10.05 -11.70 -13.88
N LYS A 36 -8.86 -12.31 -13.77
CA LYS A 36 -8.47 -13.22 -12.68
C LYS A 36 -7.13 -12.87 -12.05
N ILE A 37 -6.67 -11.63 -12.20
CA ILE A 37 -5.44 -11.14 -11.56
C ILE A 37 -5.77 -10.61 -10.17
N GLY A 38 -5.23 -11.24 -9.13
CA GLY A 38 -5.33 -10.75 -7.75
C GLY A 38 -4.00 -10.19 -7.26
N ILE A 39 -4.04 -9.42 -6.17
CA ILE A 39 -2.85 -8.87 -5.52
C ILE A 39 -2.84 -9.23 -4.03
N THR A 40 -1.67 -9.56 -3.51
CA THR A 40 -1.48 -9.91 -2.09
C THR A 40 -0.11 -9.50 -1.60
N GLY A 41 -0.02 -9.17 -0.30
CA GLY A 41 1.24 -8.90 0.35
C GLY A 41 1.07 -8.70 1.85
N GLY A 42 2.21 -8.76 2.55
CA GLY A 42 2.29 -8.52 3.99
C GLY A 42 3.03 -7.23 4.32
N SER A 43 2.73 -6.59 5.45
CA SER A 43 3.38 -5.34 5.90
C SER A 43 3.29 -4.26 4.80
N TYR A 44 4.40 -3.74 4.27
CA TYR A 44 4.36 -2.81 3.14
C TYR A 44 3.64 -3.39 1.91
N GLY A 45 3.70 -4.71 1.69
CA GLY A 45 2.93 -5.36 0.63
C GLY A 45 1.42 -5.42 0.93
N GLY A 46 1.03 -5.44 2.20
CA GLY A 46 -0.38 -5.31 2.61
C GLY A 46 -0.88 -3.89 2.39
N PHE A 47 -0.06 -2.89 2.75
CA PHE A 47 -0.25 -1.49 2.35
C PHE A 47 -0.43 -1.35 0.83
N MET A 48 0.47 -1.94 0.03
CA MET A 48 0.40 -1.89 -1.42
C MET A 48 -0.84 -2.60 -1.97
N THR A 49 -1.24 -3.73 -1.37
CA THR A 49 -2.49 -4.42 -1.71
C THR A 49 -3.69 -3.49 -1.54
N LEU A 50 -3.77 -2.78 -0.41
CA LEU A 50 -4.85 -1.83 -0.14
C LEU A 50 -4.81 -0.62 -1.07
N MET A 51 -3.63 -0.06 -1.35
CA MET A 51 -3.46 1.02 -2.33
C MET A 51 -3.91 0.60 -3.73
N ALA A 52 -3.53 -0.59 -4.15
CA ALA A 52 -3.86 -1.13 -5.46
C ALA A 52 -5.37 -1.29 -5.64
N ILE A 53 -6.04 -1.98 -4.73
CA ILE A 53 -7.49 -2.20 -4.83
C ILE A 53 -8.30 -0.91 -4.63
N GLY A 54 -7.76 0.08 -3.91
CA GLY A 54 -8.40 1.37 -3.67
C GLY A 54 -8.23 2.38 -4.81
N ARG A 55 -7.01 2.52 -5.35
CA ARG A 55 -6.69 3.53 -6.38
C ARG A 55 -6.83 3.03 -7.81
N THR A 56 -6.74 1.72 -8.03
CA THR A 56 -6.95 1.09 -9.35
C THR A 56 -7.98 -0.05 -9.27
N PRO A 57 -9.21 0.24 -8.78
CA PRO A 57 -10.19 -0.78 -8.39
C PRO A 57 -10.70 -1.66 -9.55
N ASP A 58 -10.47 -1.26 -10.79
CA ASP A 58 -10.92 -1.98 -11.99
C ASP A 58 -9.92 -3.02 -12.51
N ILE A 59 -8.72 -3.11 -11.90
CA ILE A 59 -7.67 -4.04 -12.35
C ILE A 59 -7.74 -5.37 -11.62
N TRP A 60 -8.13 -5.35 -10.34
CA TRP A 60 -7.90 -6.48 -9.44
C TRP A 60 -9.16 -7.32 -9.24
N ALA A 61 -9.04 -8.63 -9.43
CA ALA A 61 -10.10 -9.59 -9.20
C ALA A 61 -10.31 -9.92 -7.71
N ALA A 62 -9.25 -9.80 -6.90
CA ALA A 62 -9.28 -10.01 -5.45
C ALA A 62 -8.05 -9.37 -4.78
N GLY A 63 -8.18 -9.01 -3.50
CA GLY A 63 -7.08 -8.57 -2.64
C GLY A 63 -6.92 -9.45 -1.40
N VAL A 64 -5.69 -9.74 -1.00
CA VAL A 64 -5.40 -10.34 0.32
C VAL A 64 -4.30 -9.54 0.99
N GLU A 65 -4.66 -8.76 2.00
CA GLU A 65 -3.69 -8.00 2.79
C GLU A 65 -3.39 -8.73 4.10
N MET A 66 -2.10 -8.76 4.45
CA MET A 66 -1.63 -9.31 5.71
C MET A 66 -0.95 -8.20 6.50
N TYR A 67 -1.52 -7.80 7.63
CA TYR A 67 -0.96 -6.79 8.54
C TYR A 67 -0.41 -5.55 7.81
N GLY A 68 -1.20 -5.03 6.86
CA GLY A 68 -0.85 -3.87 6.05
C GLY A 68 -1.07 -2.54 6.76
N ILE A 69 -0.27 -1.54 6.41
CA ILE A 69 -0.47 -0.17 6.90
C ILE A 69 -1.70 0.44 6.22
N ILE A 70 -2.70 0.85 7.01
CA ILE A 70 -3.98 1.40 6.52
C ILE A 70 -3.99 2.94 6.55
N ASN A 71 -3.26 3.53 7.49
CA ASN A 71 -3.11 4.97 7.64
C ASN A 71 -1.76 5.28 8.32
N TRP A 72 -0.90 6.00 7.60
CA TRP A 72 0.45 6.33 8.07
C TRP A 72 0.42 7.28 9.27
N MET A 73 -0.53 8.23 9.33
CA MET A 73 -0.63 9.14 10.49
C MET A 73 -0.91 8.38 11.79
N THR A 74 -1.81 7.40 11.76
CA THR A 74 -2.10 6.58 12.94
C THR A 74 -0.98 5.59 13.25
N MET A 75 -0.26 5.10 12.22
CA MET A 75 0.89 4.24 12.42
C MET A 75 2.00 4.98 13.19
N LEU A 76 2.33 6.21 12.76
CA LEU A 76 3.30 7.07 13.43
C LEU A 76 2.99 7.31 14.92
N GLU A 77 1.70 7.40 15.27
CA GLU A 77 1.24 7.60 16.65
C GLU A 77 1.44 6.35 17.55
N HIS A 78 1.49 5.16 16.96
CA HIS A 78 1.42 3.88 17.68
C HIS A 78 2.66 3.00 17.56
N GLU A 79 3.55 3.27 16.60
CA GLU A 79 4.77 2.51 16.40
C GLU A 79 5.92 2.95 17.33
N ASP A 80 6.93 2.07 17.48
CA ASP A 80 8.09 2.35 18.32
C ASP A 80 8.98 3.48 17.75
N PRO A 81 9.79 4.16 18.58
CA PRO A 81 10.55 5.33 18.15
C PRO A 81 11.49 5.11 16.95
N MET A 82 11.99 3.89 16.74
CA MET A 82 12.85 3.59 15.60
C MET A 82 12.02 3.53 14.31
N LEU A 83 10.82 2.94 14.37
CA LEU A 83 9.89 2.92 13.24
C LEU A 83 9.39 4.33 12.91
N GLN A 84 9.12 5.17 13.91
CA GLN A 84 8.76 6.58 13.69
C GLN A 84 9.83 7.34 12.89
N GLN A 85 11.10 7.13 13.23
CA GLN A 85 12.20 7.73 12.47
C GLN A 85 12.29 7.18 11.05
N TYR A 86 12.02 5.89 10.87
CA TYR A 86 12.01 5.27 9.55
C TYR A 86 10.86 5.82 8.68
N GLU A 87 9.64 5.91 9.21
CA GLU A 87 8.49 6.49 8.52
C GLU A 87 8.73 7.95 8.12
N MET A 88 9.19 8.79 9.06
CA MET A 88 9.54 10.19 8.76
C MET A 88 10.66 10.33 7.73
N SER A 89 11.60 9.36 7.67
CA SER A 89 12.63 9.35 6.62
C SER A 89 12.08 9.08 5.22
N LEU A 90 10.90 8.45 5.14
CA LEU A 90 10.22 8.14 3.87
C LEU A 90 9.20 9.22 3.50
N LEU A 91 8.37 9.68 4.43
CA LEU A 91 7.23 10.57 4.16
C LEU A 91 7.48 12.05 4.50
N GLY A 92 8.53 12.35 5.25
CA GLY A 92 8.90 13.71 5.65
C GLY A 92 8.39 14.09 7.03
N ASP A 93 8.23 15.39 7.25
CA ASP A 93 7.73 15.96 8.51
C ASP A 93 6.20 15.81 8.56
N PRO A 94 5.61 15.15 9.57
CA PRO A 94 4.17 14.84 9.60
C PRO A 94 3.26 16.07 9.65
N VAL A 95 3.79 17.24 10.04
CA VAL A 95 3.05 18.49 10.06
C VAL A 95 3.18 19.21 8.72
N LYS A 96 4.40 19.35 8.19
CA LYS A 96 4.65 20.09 6.94
C LYS A 96 4.25 19.29 5.70
N ASP A 97 4.52 17.99 5.73
CA ASP A 97 4.34 17.05 4.61
C ASP A 97 3.08 16.19 4.79
N ARG A 98 2.10 16.64 5.60
CA ARG A 98 0.85 15.92 5.87
C ARG A 98 0.10 15.48 4.62
N ALA A 99 0.24 16.20 3.51
CA ALA A 99 -0.33 15.82 2.23
C ALA A 99 0.25 14.49 1.70
N ALA A 100 1.55 14.24 1.87
CA ALA A 100 2.20 12.99 1.48
C ALA A 100 1.65 11.81 2.31
N TYR A 101 1.54 11.99 3.63
CA TYR A 101 0.94 11.00 4.53
C TYR A 101 -0.50 10.65 4.14
N ASN A 102 -1.34 11.65 3.86
CA ASN A 102 -2.72 11.44 3.45
C ASN A 102 -2.83 10.74 2.08
N ALA A 103 -1.99 11.17 1.12
CA ALA A 103 -1.96 10.58 -0.22
C ALA A 103 -1.49 9.12 -0.20
N ALA A 104 -0.55 8.80 0.69
CA ALA A 104 -0.03 7.46 0.92
C ALA A 104 -0.92 6.63 1.85
N SER A 105 -2.02 7.13 2.42
CA SER A 105 -2.84 6.35 3.36
C SER A 105 -4.00 5.63 2.65
N PRO A 106 -4.04 4.28 2.63
CA PRO A 106 -5.09 3.54 1.93
C PRO A 106 -6.52 3.85 2.36
N ILE A 107 -6.72 4.23 3.64
CA ILE A 107 -8.04 4.61 4.16
C ILE A 107 -8.72 5.70 3.32
N THR A 108 -7.95 6.58 2.68
CA THR A 108 -8.44 7.65 1.79
C THR A 108 -9.20 7.10 0.58
N TYR A 109 -8.88 5.88 0.14
CA TYR A 109 -9.38 5.31 -1.12
C TYR A 109 -10.33 4.11 -0.91
N ILE A 110 -10.56 3.69 0.34
CA ILE A 110 -11.29 2.45 0.66
C ILE A 110 -12.69 2.39 0.06
N HIS A 111 -13.35 3.54 -0.09
CA HIS A 111 -14.69 3.62 -0.69
C HIS A 111 -14.74 3.31 -2.18
N SER A 112 -13.59 3.30 -2.86
CA SER A 112 -13.49 2.97 -4.29
C SER A 112 -13.31 1.47 -4.53
N VAL A 113 -13.03 0.68 -3.49
CA VAL A 113 -12.73 -0.75 -3.61
C VAL A 113 -13.93 -1.52 -4.16
N LYS A 114 -13.69 -2.27 -5.24
CA LYS A 114 -14.68 -3.15 -5.90
C LYS A 114 -14.39 -4.63 -5.68
N ALA A 115 -13.11 -4.99 -5.57
CA ALA A 115 -12.68 -6.36 -5.41
C ALA A 115 -13.02 -6.91 -4.02
N PRO A 116 -13.32 -8.21 -3.87
CA PRO A 116 -13.35 -8.84 -2.56
C PRO A 116 -11.97 -8.75 -1.89
N LEU A 117 -11.96 -8.43 -0.60
CA LEU A 117 -10.76 -8.28 0.23
C LEU A 117 -10.79 -9.27 1.40
N LEU A 118 -9.69 -10.00 1.59
CA LEU A 118 -9.40 -10.72 2.83
C LEU A 118 -8.34 -9.96 3.63
N VAL A 119 -8.63 -9.74 4.91
CA VAL A 119 -7.75 -9.07 5.89
C VAL A 119 -7.22 -10.10 6.88
N LEU A 120 -5.90 -10.14 7.05
CA LEU A 120 -5.21 -11.04 8.00
C LEU A 120 -4.32 -10.22 8.93
N GLN A 121 -4.75 -10.03 10.18
CA GLN A 121 -4.02 -9.25 11.18
C GLN A 121 -3.59 -10.14 12.35
N GLY A 122 -2.35 -9.98 12.81
CA GLY A 122 -1.90 -10.56 14.07
C GLY A 122 -2.42 -9.75 15.25
N GLU A 123 -3.08 -10.40 16.21
CA GLU A 123 -3.64 -9.72 17.40
C GLU A 123 -2.56 -9.02 18.24
N ASN A 124 -1.35 -9.57 18.27
CA ASN A 124 -0.22 -9.06 19.04
C ASN A 124 0.92 -8.53 18.15
N ASP A 125 0.62 -8.01 16.96
CA ASP A 125 1.64 -7.48 16.06
C ASP A 125 2.29 -6.21 16.66
N PRO A 126 3.60 -6.22 16.96
CA PRO A 126 4.27 -5.08 17.58
C PRO A 126 4.72 -4.03 16.57
N ARG A 127 4.59 -4.28 15.26
CA ARG A 127 5.06 -3.42 14.17
C ARG A 127 3.94 -2.72 13.43
N VAL A 128 2.84 -3.42 13.18
CA VAL A 128 1.61 -2.85 12.58
C VAL A 128 0.45 -3.15 13.53
N PRO A 129 0.24 -2.30 14.56
CA PRO A 129 -0.84 -2.47 15.53
C PRO A 129 -2.22 -2.32 14.89
N LYS A 130 -3.26 -2.87 15.55
CA LYS A 130 -4.65 -2.73 15.09
C LYS A 130 -5.16 -1.28 15.17
#